data_AF-A0A2E4LIY7-F1
#
_entry.id   AF-A0A2E4LIY7-F1
#
_cell.length_a   1.000
_cell.length_b   1.000
_cell.length_c   1.000
_cell.angle_alpha   90.00
_cell.angle_beta   90.00
_cell.angle_gamma   90.00
#
_symmetry.space_group_name_H-M   'P 1'
#
loop_
_entity.id
_entity.type
_entity.pdbx_description
1 polymer ?
#
loop_
_entity_poly.entity_id
_entity_poly.type
_entity_poly.pdbx_seq_one_letter_code
_entity_poly.pdbx_strand_id
1 'polypeptide(L)'
;MRKINRDTWIQLVGMLSVVAGLLFVGLELRQSQRLALAGQQQQRAVMTSDWLHSITEQGEDLFSLISADYLLLSDQQKKLARNIVWFQWNRIENDFYQYSLRLFPEEKWSAQLSSLALWKNACYARDIYDFRYSFFEPRLQELLDAIPDNCLT
;
A
#
# COMPACT_ATOMS: atom_id res chain seq x y z
N MET A 1 45.01 33.36 -32.99
CA MET A 1 43.89 32.52 -32.49
C MET A 1 43.83 31.25 -33.32
N ARG A 2 43.97 30.08 -32.69
CA ARG A 2 44.09 28.77 -33.36
C ARG A 2 42.72 28.40 -33.97
N LYS A 3 42.66 28.18 -35.30
CA LYS A 3 41.42 27.78 -35.98
C LYS A 3 41.03 26.38 -35.50
N ILE A 4 39.91 26.27 -34.81
CA ILE A 4 39.37 24.98 -34.37
C ILE A 4 38.93 24.22 -35.63
N ASN A 5 39.34 22.95 -35.76
CA ASN A 5 39.00 22.12 -36.90
C ASN A 5 37.48 21.86 -36.93
N ARG A 6 36.87 21.82 -38.12
CA ARG A 6 35.43 21.55 -38.29
C ARG A 6 35.04 20.17 -37.75
N ASP A 7 35.94 19.19 -37.84
CA ASP A 7 35.71 17.84 -37.31
C ASP A 7 35.55 17.85 -35.78
N THR A 8 36.28 18.71 -35.07
CA THR A 8 36.15 18.89 -33.62
C THR A 8 34.78 19.43 -33.24
N TRP A 9 34.21 20.32 -34.05
CA TRP A 9 32.85 20.83 -33.85
C TRP A 9 31.80 19.74 -34.06
N ILE A 10 31.93 18.94 -35.12
CA ILE A 10 31.01 17.85 -35.41
C ILE A 10 31.04 16.80 -34.29
N GLN A 11 32.24 16.44 -33.82
CA GLN A 11 32.40 15.50 -32.71
C GLN A 11 31.79 16.05 -31.41
N LEU A 12 31.98 17.33 -31.11
CA LEU A 12 31.40 17.95 -29.92
C LEU A 12 29.87 17.94 -29.97
N VAL A 13 29.28 18.29 -31.11
CA VAL A 13 27.82 18.23 -31.33
C VAL A 13 27.30 16.80 -31.19
N GLY A 14 28.00 15.81 -31.75
CA GLY A 14 27.64 14.40 -31.62
C GLY A 14 27.63 13.93 -30.17
N MET A 15 28.69 14.24 -29.40
CA MET A 15 28.75 13.91 -27.97
C MET A 15 27.66 14.64 -27.17
N LEU A 16 27.40 15.91 -27.48
CA LEU A 16 26.38 16.71 -26.80
C LEU A 16 24.96 16.20 -27.10
N SER A 17 24.72 15.70 -28.31
CA SER A 17 23.46 15.05 -28.69
C SER A 17 23.21 13.77 -27.90
N VAL A 18 24.24 12.93 -27.70
CA VAL A 18 24.12 11.71 -26.86
C VAL A 18 23.79 12.07 -25.41
N VAL A 19 24.49 13.06 -24.85
CA VAL A 19 24.22 13.53 -23.48
C VAL A 19 22.80 14.10 -23.36
N ALA A 20 22.35 14.90 -24.32
CA ALA A 20 20.98 15.43 -24.36
C ALA A 20 19.95 14.29 -24.43
N GLY A 21 20.20 13.26 -25.23
CA GLY A 21 19.35 12.06 -25.30
C GLY A 21 19.26 11.32 -23.96
N LEU A 22 20.38 11.12 -23.28
CA LEU A 22 20.39 10.47 -21.95
C LEU A 22 19.64 11.29 -20.90
N LEU A 23 19.78 12.62 -20.91
CA LEU A 23 19.02 13.51 -20.01
C LEU A 23 17.52 13.40 -20.27
N PHE A 24 17.11 13.38 -21.54
CA PHE A 24 15.70 13.24 -21.92
C PHE A 24 15.12 11.92 -21.42
N VAL A 25 15.80 10.80 -21.66
CA VAL A 25 15.38 9.47 -21.16
C VAL A 25 15.29 9.46 -19.63
N GLY A 26 16.26 10.07 -18.93
CA GLY A 26 16.23 10.17 -17.47
C GLY A 26 15.00 10.93 -16.95
N LEU A 27 14.59 12.00 -17.64
CA LEU A 27 13.37 12.75 -17.31
C LEU A 27 12.10 11.94 -17.58
N GLU A 28 12.01 11.24 -18.72
CA GLU A 28 10.87 10.38 -19.07
C GLU A 28 10.69 9.23 -18.06
N LEU A 29 11.78 8.57 -17.67
CA LEU A 29 11.73 7.50 -16.67
C LEU A 29 11.19 8.00 -15.33
N ARG A 30 11.63 9.19 -14.89
CA ARG A 30 11.12 9.81 -13.66
C ARG A 30 9.63 10.14 -13.76
N GLN A 31 9.17 10.61 -14.90
CA GLN A 31 7.76 10.89 -15.14
C GLN A 31 6.92 9.61 -15.16
N SER A 32 7.40 8.58 -15.86
CA SER A 32 6.76 7.26 -15.91
C SER A 32 6.60 6.66 -14.52
N GLN A 33 7.63 6.73 -13.67
CA GLN A 33 7.56 6.27 -12.28
C GLN A 33 6.49 7.04 -11.48
N ARG A 34 6.41 8.36 -11.64
CA ARG A 34 5.38 9.18 -10.97
C ARG A 34 3.97 8.81 -11.40
N LEU A 35 3.76 8.58 -12.70
CA LEU A 35 2.47 8.15 -13.23
C LEU A 35 2.10 6.75 -12.74
N ALA A 36 3.06 5.83 -12.68
CA ALA A 36 2.84 4.48 -12.14
C ALA A 36 2.40 4.51 -10.67
N LEU A 37 3.07 5.31 -9.83
CA LEU A 37 2.69 5.49 -8.42
C LEU A 37 1.30 6.12 -8.28
N ALA A 38 0.98 7.13 -9.09
CA ALA A 38 -0.34 7.75 -9.09
C ALA A 38 -1.44 6.76 -9.53
N GLY A 39 -1.18 5.99 -10.59
CA GLY A 39 -2.08 4.93 -11.07
C GLY A 39 -2.33 3.86 -10.02
N GLN A 40 -1.29 3.46 -9.28
CA GLN A 40 -1.42 2.51 -8.17
C GLN A 40 -2.28 3.06 -7.02
N GLN A 41 -2.13 4.35 -6.67
CA GLN A 41 -2.99 4.99 -5.67
C GLN A 41 -4.45 5.08 -6.15
N GLN A 42 -4.67 5.39 -7.43
CA GLN A 42 -6.01 5.40 -8.01
C GLN A 42 -6.64 4.00 -8.00
N GLN A 43 -5.91 2.95 -8.36
CA GLN A 43 -6.39 1.57 -8.30
C GLN A 43 -6.81 1.16 -6.89
N ARG A 44 -6.04 1.55 -5.86
CA ARG A 44 -6.40 1.31 -4.45
C ARG A 44 -7.69 2.05 -4.05
N ALA A 45 -7.85 3.29 -4.51
CA ALA A 45 -9.06 4.08 -4.24
C ALA A 45 -10.30 3.46 -4.92
N VAL A 46 -10.16 3.01 -6.17
CA VAL A 46 -11.24 2.31 -6.90
C VAL A 46 -11.60 1.00 -6.19
N MET A 47 -10.63 0.16 -5.85
CA MET A 47 -10.88 -1.09 -5.12
C MET A 47 -11.59 -0.86 -3.78
N THR A 48 -11.19 0.18 -3.05
CA THR A 48 -11.85 0.56 -1.79
C THR A 48 -13.27 1.03 -2.04
N SER A 49 -13.50 1.83 -3.08
CA SER A 49 -14.84 2.30 -3.48
C SER A 49 -15.76 1.16 -3.89
N ASP A 50 -15.27 0.21 -4.69
CA ASP A 50 -16.03 -0.96 -5.14
C ASP A 50 -16.41 -1.84 -3.95
N TRP A 51 -15.47 -2.06 -3.03
CA TRP A 51 -15.73 -2.81 -1.81
C TRP A 51 -16.76 -2.12 -0.90
N LEU A 52 -16.64 -0.81 -0.69
CA LEU A 52 -17.63 -0.01 0.04
C LEU A 52 -19.00 -0.10 -0.61
N HIS A 53 -19.07 0.00 -1.94
CA HIS A 53 -20.32 -0.13 -2.67
C HIS A 53 -20.98 -1.49 -2.41
N SER A 54 -20.20 -2.58 -2.43
CA SER A 54 -20.73 -3.93 -2.13
C SER A 54 -21.30 -4.06 -0.70
N ILE A 55 -20.75 -3.32 0.28
CA ILE A 55 -21.27 -3.28 1.65
C ILE A 55 -22.59 -2.50 1.67
N THR A 56 -22.62 -1.33 1.02
CA THR A 56 -23.81 -0.50 0.93
C THR A 56 -24.96 -1.17 0.17
N GLU A 57 -24.68 -1.95 -0.88
CA GLU A 57 -25.68 -2.74 -1.60
C GLU A 57 -26.35 -3.80 -0.72
N GLN A 58 -25.67 -4.27 0.32
CA GLN A 58 -26.23 -5.18 1.33
C GLN A 58 -27.06 -4.46 2.40
N GLY A 59 -27.20 -3.13 2.30
CA GLY A 59 -27.89 -2.29 3.28
C GLY A 59 -27.07 -2.04 4.55
N GLU A 60 -25.78 -2.35 4.54
CA GLU A 60 -24.88 -2.21 5.66
C GLU A 60 -23.99 -0.97 5.51
N ASP A 61 -23.40 -0.51 6.62
CA ASP A 61 -22.44 0.58 6.65
C ASP A 61 -21.11 0.11 7.25
N LEU A 62 -20.00 0.35 6.56
CA LEU A 62 -18.68 -0.11 7.00
C LEU A 62 -18.35 0.43 8.39
N PHE A 63 -18.58 1.73 8.61
CA PHE A 63 -18.19 2.36 9.87
C PHE A 63 -18.99 1.77 11.04
N SER A 64 -20.29 1.55 10.85
CA SER A 64 -21.15 0.90 11.82
C SER A 64 -20.68 -0.52 12.17
N LEU A 65 -20.23 -1.29 11.18
CA LEU A 65 -19.72 -2.65 11.40
C LEU A 65 -18.40 -2.70 12.18
N ILE A 66 -17.49 -1.76 11.94
CA ILE A 66 -16.17 -1.74 12.61
C ILE A 66 -16.19 -1.07 13.99
N SER A 67 -17.17 -0.20 14.25
CA SER A 67 -17.29 0.56 15.50
C SER A 67 -18.27 -0.03 16.50
N ALA A 68 -19.17 -0.91 16.05
CA ALA A 68 -20.11 -1.59 16.94
C ALA A 68 -19.44 -2.65 17.81
N ASP A 69 -20.07 -2.94 18.96
CA ASP A 69 -19.76 -4.14 19.74
C ASP A 69 -20.15 -5.38 18.92
N TYR A 70 -19.17 -6.23 18.64
CA TYR A 70 -19.34 -7.46 17.87
C TYR A 70 -20.43 -8.37 18.43
N LEU A 71 -20.64 -8.39 19.75
CA LEU A 71 -21.65 -9.26 20.38
C LEU A 71 -23.07 -8.84 20.00
N LEU A 72 -23.30 -7.55 19.75
CA LEU A 72 -24.60 -6.97 19.39
C LEU A 72 -24.92 -7.10 17.90
N LEU A 73 -23.95 -7.49 17.07
CA LEU A 73 -24.14 -7.68 15.64
C LEU A 73 -25.02 -8.92 15.35
N SER A 74 -25.84 -8.81 14.31
CA SER A 74 -26.53 -9.96 13.73
C SER A 74 -25.57 -10.98 13.14
N ASP A 75 -26.01 -12.22 12.91
CA ASP A 75 -25.16 -13.27 12.33
C ASP A 75 -24.61 -12.91 10.95
N GLN A 76 -25.38 -12.17 10.14
CA GLN A 76 -24.94 -11.68 8.84
C GLN A 76 -23.84 -10.63 9.01
N GLN A 77 -24.05 -9.65 9.89
CA GLN A 77 -23.07 -8.59 10.18
C GLN A 77 -21.79 -9.16 10.77
N LYS A 78 -21.88 -10.19 11.62
CA LYS A 78 -20.73 -10.91 12.17
C LYS A 78 -19.86 -11.55 11.08
N LYS A 79 -20.48 -12.14 10.05
CA LYS A 79 -19.75 -12.68 8.89
C LYS A 79 -19.08 -11.56 8.10
N LEU A 80 -19.80 -10.45 7.88
CA LEU A 80 -19.27 -9.31 7.15
C LEU A 80 -18.10 -8.63 7.89
N ALA A 81 -18.20 -8.45 9.21
CA ALA A 81 -17.11 -7.96 10.07
C ALA A 81 -15.86 -8.84 9.99
N ARG A 82 -16.02 -10.16 9.98
CA ARG A 82 -14.89 -11.10 9.78
C ARG A 82 -14.27 -10.97 8.38
N ASN A 83 -15.08 -10.79 7.34
CA ASN A 83 -14.58 -10.52 5.98
C ASN A 83 -13.82 -9.18 5.89
N ILE A 84 -14.27 -8.15 6.62
CA ILE A 84 -13.56 -6.88 6.75
C ILE A 84 -12.17 -7.13 7.34
N VAL A 85 -12.06 -7.86 8.46
CA VAL A 85 -10.75 -8.19 9.06
C VAL A 85 -9.83 -8.91 8.06
N TRP A 86 -10.37 -9.88 7.30
CA TRP A 86 -9.62 -10.58 6.26
C TRP A 86 -9.11 -9.63 5.17
N PHE A 87 -9.98 -8.78 4.64
CA PHE A 87 -9.62 -7.78 3.63
C PHE A 87 -8.52 -6.83 4.15
N GLN A 88 -8.65 -6.38 5.39
CA GLN A 88 -7.70 -5.45 6.00
C GLN A 88 -6.32 -6.08 6.17
N TRP A 89 -6.23 -7.36 6.54
CA TRP A 89 -4.94 -8.06 6.56
C TRP A 89 -4.30 -8.20 5.18
N ASN A 90 -5.09 -8.43 4.11
CA ASN A 90 -4.55 -8.46 2.74
C ASN A 90 -4.01 -7.09 2.33
N ARG A 91 -4.75 -6.04 2.68
CA ARG A 91 -4.36 -4.66 2.44
C ARG A 91 -3.08 -4.30 3.20
N ILE A 92 -2.96 -4.67 4.47
CA ILE A 92 -1.76 -4.42 5.29
C ILE A 92 -0.54 -5.12 4.70
N GLU A 93 -0.66 -6.39 4.35
CA GLU A 93 0.43 -7.17 3.74
C GLU A 93 0.89 -6.55 2.42
N ASN A 94 -0.07 -6.14 1.56
CA ASN A 94 0.23 -5.46 0.31
C ASN A 94 0.88 -4.09 0.50
N ASP A 95 0.41 -3.31 1.48
CA ASP A 95 0.96 -1.99 1.82
C ASP A 95 2.39 -2.13 2.37
N PHE A 96 2.63 -3.12 3.23
CA PHE A 96 3.97 -3.45 3.75
C PHE A 96 4.94 -3.88 2.64
N TYR A 97 4.50 -4.74 1.72
CA TYR A 97 5.32 -5.16 0.58
C TYR A 97 5.73 -3.98 -0.31
N GLN A 98 4.84 -3.02 -0.55
CA GLN A 98 5.20 -1.82 -1.31
C GLN A 98 6.10 -0.86 -0.53
N TYR A 99 5.93 -0.79 0.79
CA TYR A 99 6.82 -0.05 1.67
C TYR A 99 8.24 -0.64 1.65
N SER A 100 8.39 -1.96 1.70
CA SER A 100 9.70 -2.63 1.64
C SER A 100 10.43 -2.38 0.31
N LEU A 101 9.68 -2.17 -0.78
CA LEU A 101 10.18 -1.77 -2.09
C LEU A 101 10.40 -0.25 -2.26
N ARG A 102 10.16 0.57 -1.22
CA ARG A 102 10.20 2.04 -1.26
C ARG A 102 9.22 2.67 -2.27
N LEU A 103 8.16 1.95 -2.61
CA LEU A 103 7.05 2.42 -3.45
C LEU A 103 5.91 3.00 -2.61
N PHE A 104 5.99 2.87 -1.28
CA PHE A 104 5.07 3.47 -0.33
C PHE A 104 5.82 4.51 0.52
N PRO A 105 5.43 5.80 0.49
CA PRO A 105 6.10 6.85 1.26
C PRO A 105 6.11 6.54 2.75
N GLU A 106 7.24 6.81 3.43
CA GLU A 106 7.42 6.54 4.85
C GLU A 106 6.39 7.28 5.72
N GLU A 107 6.08 8.54 5.40
CA GLU A 107 5.05 9.32 6.09
C GLU A 107 3.66 8.69 5.98
N LYS A 108 3.35 8.06 4.83
CA LYS A 108 2.09 7.34 4.65
C LYS A 108 2.10 6.02 5.42
N TRP A 109 3.24 5.33 5.47
CA TRP A 109 3.39 4.09 6.22
C TRP A 109 3.24 4.31 7.73
N SER A 110 3.96 5.30 8.27
CA SER A 110 3.92 5.62 9.69
C SER A 110 2.51 6.00 10.16
N ALA A 111 1.76 6.74 9.34
CA ALA A 111 0.36 7.06 9.61
C ALA A 111 -0.55 5.81 9.68
N GLN A 112 -0.22 4.74 8.94
CA GLN A 112 -0.99 3.49 8.95
C GLN A 112 -0.63 2.55 10.10
N LEU A 113 0.49 2.73 10.81
CA LEU A 113 0.91 1.82 11.88
C LEU A 113 -0.14 1.71 13.01
N SER A 114 -0.88 2.79 13.28
CA SER A 114 -1.99 2.79 14.24
C SER A 114 -3.10 1.78 13.87
N SER A 115 -3.32 1.55 12.57
CA SER A 115 -4.32 0.59 12.09
C SER A 115 -3.89 -0.85 12.36
N LEU A 116 -2.59 -1.16 12.42
CA LEU A 116 -2.11 -2.50 12.74
C LEU A 116 -2.57 -2.92 14.14
N ALA A 117 -2.51 -1.98 15.11
CA ALA A 117 -2.98 -2.24 16.46
C ALA A 117 -4.49 -2.48 16.51
N LEU A 118 -5.29 -1.74 15.73
CA LEU A 118 -6.73 -1.96 15.63
C LEU A 118 -7.05 -3.38 15.15
N TRP A 119 -6.44 -3.80 14.03
CA TRP A 119 -6.76 -5.09 13.42
C TRP A 119 -6.15 -6.28 14.16
N LYS A 120 -4.96 -6.13 14.76
CA LYS A 120 -4.36 -7.16 15.64
C LYS A 120 -5.27 -7.45 16.83
N ASN A 121 -5.88 -6.41 17.39
CA ASN A 121 -6.74 -6.51 18.58
C ASN A 121 -8.23 -6.70 18.25
N ALA A 122 -8.57 -7.07 17.01
CA ALA A 122 -9.93 -7.47 16.63
C ALA A 122 -10.23 -8.90 17.12
N CYS A 123 -10.36 -9.08 18.44
CA CYS A 123 -10.35 -10.40 19.09
C CYS A 123 -11.44 -11.37 18.61
N TYR A 124 -12.58 -10.86 18.13
CA TYR A 124 -13.65 -11.67 17.53
C TYR A 124 -13.23 -12.42 16.24
N ALA A 125 -12.11 -12.01 15.63
CA ALA A 125 -11.54 -12.57 14.42
C ALA A 125 -10.09 -13.04 14.64
N ARG A 126 -9.76 -13.43 15.89
CA ARG A 126 -8.39 -13.83 16.24
C ARG A 126 -7.88 -15.00 15.41
N ASP A 127 -8.76 -15.95 15.11
CA ASP A 127 -8.46 -17.10 14.26
C ASP A 127 -8.00 -16.71 12.84
N ILE A 128 -8.52 -15.60 12.30
CA ILE A 128 -8.06 -15.06 11.02
C ILE A 128 -6.64 -14.53 11.14
N TYR A 129 -6.34 -13.77 12.20
CA TYR A 129 -4.98 -13.26 12.43
C TYR A 129 -3.98 -14.41 12.60
N ASP A 130 -4.28 -15.39 13.46
CA ASP A 130 -3.38 -16.52 13.72
C ASP A 130 -3.11 -17.33 12.44
N PHE A 131 -4.13 -17.58 11.62
CA PHE A 131 -3.98 -18.23 10.33
C PHE A 131 -3.06 -17.42 9.41
N ARG A 132 -3.34 -16.13 9.25
CA ARG A 132 -2.63 -15.23 8.34
C ARG A 132 -1.18 -14.97 8.77
N TYR A 133 -0.93 -14.86 10.08
CA TYR A 133 0.37 -14.57 10.65
C TYR A 133 1.43 -15.57 10.19
N SER A 134 1.06 -16.85 10.08
CA SER A 134 1.96 -17.91 9.60
C SER A 134 2.46 -17.73 8.16
N PHE A 135 1.76 -16.92 7.35
CA PHE A 135 2.11 -16.64 5.95
C PHE A 135 2.81 -15.29 5.75
N PHE A 136 2.86 -14.43 6.77
CA PHE A 136 3.47 -13.11 6.65
C PHE A 136 4.99 -13.18 6.53
N GLU A 137 5.57 -12.20 5.82
CA GLU A 137 7.02 -12.00 5.76
C GLU A 137 7.59 -11.76 7.19
N PRO A 138 8.77 -12.29 7.54
CA PRO A 138 9.35 -12.16 8.88
C PRO A 138 9.41 -10.73 9.42
N ARG A 139 9.72 -9.74 8.57
CA ARG A 139 9.78 -8.33 8.99
C ARG A 139 8.41 -7.75 9.36
N LEU A 140 7.34 -8.23 8.73
CA LEU A 140 5.98 -7.85 9.11
C LEU A 140 5.60 -8.53 10.42
N GLN A 141 6.01 -9.78 10.62
CA GLN A 141 5.82 -10.49 11.90
C GLN A 141 6.49 -9.75 13.05
N GLU A 142 7.76 -9.37 12.91
CA GLU A 142 8.50 -8.58 13.92
C GLU A 142 7.76 -7.28 14.30
N LEU A 143 7.23 -6.57 13.30
CA LEU A 143 6.45 -5.36 13.53
C LEU A 143 5.15 -5.64 14.29
N LEU A 144 4.46 -6.73 13.94
CA LEU A 144 3.22 -7.13 14.60
C LEU A 144 3.49 -7.61 16.04
N ASP A 145 4.60 -8.29 16.29
CA ASP A 145 4.98 -8.79 17.62
C ASP A 145 5.29 -7.65 18.60
N ALA A 146 5.80 -6.53 18.10
CA ALA A 146 6.04 -5.33 18.90
C ALA A 146 4.75 -4.64 19.40
N ILE A 147 3.59 -4.97 18.81
CA ILE A 147 2.30 -4.38 19.20
C ILE A 147 1.70 -5.19 20.36
N PRO A 148 1.19 -4.55 21.43
CA PRO A 148 0.49 -5.26 22.50
C PRO A 148 -0.69 -6.10 21.99
N ASP A 149 -0.82 -7.31 22.55
CA ASP A 149 -1.89 -8.26 22.23
C ASP A 149 -2.92 -8.31 23.37
N ASN A 150 -4.04 -7.62 23.16
CA ASN A 150 -5.13 -7.49 24.13
C ASN A 150 -6.15 -8.64 24.03
N CYS A 151 -5.94 -9.62 23.16
CA CYS A 151 -6.86 -10.75 22.98
C CYS A 151 -6.47 -11.98 23.83
N LEU A 152 -5.29 -11.95 24.47
CA LEU A 152 -4.77 -13.01 25.32
C LEU A 152 -5.02 -12.76 26.83
N THR A 153 -5.67 -11.64 27.16
CA THR A 153 -6.13 -11.27 28.51
C THR A 153 -7.59 -11.62 28.70
#